data_AF-A0A0S8JFY2-F1
#
_entry.id   AF-A0A0S8JFY2-F1
#
_cell.length_a   1.000
_cell.length_b   1.000
_cell.length_c   1.000
_cell.angle_alpha   90.00
_cell.angle_beta   90.00
_cell.angle_gamma   90.00
#
_symmetry.space_group_name_H-M   'P 1'
#
loop_
_entity.id
_entity.type
_entity.pdbx_description
1 polymer ?
#
loop_
_entity_poly.entity_id
_entity_poly.type
_entity_poly.pdbx_seq_one_letter_code
_entity_poly.pdbx_strand_id
1 'polypeptide(L)'
;MEWNRKKRQYLAILGDPNCRLSRKEIADKIKVCHATLRNWERETEFRNALSELKSKRGEDSEWATLKFVIYEKALGGDVAAAKLLLQMREMNLASGKEAGITVDEAVKLISNHLTSAPKPSMKTDSKN
;
A
#
# COMPACT_ATOMS: atom_id res chain seq x y z
N MET A 1 -25.32 -4.29 17.33
CA MET A 1 -24.43 -3.71 18.37
C MET A 1 -23.92 -2.36 17.89
N GLU A 2 -23.98 -1.33 18.73
CA GLU A 2 -23.66 0.04 18.32
C GLU A 2 -22.22 0.43 18.74
N TRP A 3 -21.38 0.75 17.76
CA TRP A 3 -20.03 1.23 18.02
C TRP A 3 -20.06 2.65 18.58
N ASN A 4 -19.70 2.83 19.85
CA ASN A 4 -19.58 4.15 20.47
C ASN A 4 -18.49 5.00 19.78
N ARG A 5 -18.74 6.29 19.62
CA ARG A 5 -17.81 7.31 19.07
C ARG A 5 -16.38 7.17 19.62
N LYS A 6 -16.20 6.95 20.92
CA LYS A 6 -14.86 6.81 21.53
C LYS A 6 -14.12 5.54 21.08
N LYS A 7 -14.84 4.44 20.87
CA LYS A 7 -14.30 3.18 20.37
C LYS A 7 -13.85 3.30 18.92
N ARG A 8 -14.59 4.04 18.09
CA ARG A 8 -14.19 4.38 16.71
C ARG A 8 -12.95 5.27 16.68
N GLN A 9 -12.88 6.27 17.57
CA GLN A 9 -11.69 7.12 17.72
C GLN A 9 -10.47 6.29 18.12
N TYR A 10 -10.63 5.34 19.05
CA TYR A 10 -9.54 4.45 19.44
C TYR A 10 -9.05 3.59 18.28
N LEU A 11 -9.98 2.99 17.53
CA LEU A 11 -9.67 2.18 16.34
C LEU A 11 -8.90 3.01 15.30
N ALA A 12 -9.34 4.23 15.02
CA ALA A 12 -8.69 5.11 14.04
C ALA A 12 -7.26 5.48 14.47
N ILE A 13 -7.04 5.76 15.75
CA ILE A 13 -5.71 6.07 16.28
C ILE A 13 -4.77 4.86 16.21
N LEU A 14 -5.27 3.65 16.52
CA LEU A 14 -4.46 2.42 16.44
C LEU A 14 -4.21 1.95 15.00
N GLY A 15 -5.08 2.32 14.07
CA GLY A 15 -4.94 2.03 12.65
C GLY A 15 -3.99 2.99 11.92
N ASP A 16 -3.59 4.10 12.52
CA ASP A 16 -2.66 5.05 11.92
C ASP A 16 -1.21 4.57 12.08
N PRO A 17 -0.49 4.27 10.98
CA PRO A 17 0.91 3.81 11.03
C PRO A 17 1.88 4.87 11.60
N ASN A 18 1.49 6.14 11.57
CA ASN A 18 2.27 7.25 12.10
C ASN A 18 1.97 7.55 13.56
N CYS A 19 1.00 6.85 14.16
CA CYS A 19 0.70 7.04 15.57
C CYS A 19 1.91 6.61 16.42
N ARG A 20 2.39 7.54 17.25
CA ARG A 20 3.46 7.31 18.24
C ARG A 20 2.95 7.44 19.68
N LEU A 21 1.64 7.63 19.85
CA LEU A 21 1.03 7.79 21.16
C LEU A 21 1.05 6.47 21.92
N SER A 22 1.48 6.54 23.17
CA SER A 22 1.35 5.44 24.12
C SER A 22 -0.12 5.18 24.45
N ARG A 23 -0.43 3.97 24.91
CA ARG A 23 -1.79 3.59 25.30
C ARG A 23 -2.38 4.52 26.38
N LYS A 24 -1.54 5.12 27.24
CA LYS A 24 -1.94 6.11 28.25
C LYS A 24 -2.35 7.43 27.61
N GLU A 25 -1.52 7.97 26.72
CA GLU A 25 -1.84 9.22 26.01
C GLU A 25 -3.10 9.09 25.17
N ILE A 26 -3.34 7.91 24.57
CA ILE A 26 -4.57 7.66 23.82
C ILE A 26 -5.78 7.63 24.76
N ALA A 27 -5.68 6.97 25.92
CA ALA A 27 -6.74 6.93 26.93
C ALA A 27 -7.13 8.33 27.40
N ASP A 28 -6.13 9.16 27.68
CA ASP A 28 -6.28 10.56 28.09
C ASP A 28 -6.92 11.38 26.95
N LYS A 29 -6.45 11.21 25.72
CA LYS A 29 -6.95 11.91 24.52
C LYS A 29 -8.43 11.62 24.24
N ILE A 30 -8.87 10.38 24.38
CA ILE A 30 -10.27 9.99 24.13
C ILE A 30 -11.13 9.99 25.40
N LYS A 31 -10.56 10.39 26.54
CA LYS A 31 -11.19 10.49 27.86
C LYS A 31 -11.86 9.17 28.28
N VAL A 32 -11.09 8.09 28.33
CA VAL A 32 -11.52 6.78 28.86
C VAL A 32 -10.46 6.20 29.78
N CYS A 33 -10.83 5.26 30.64
CA CYS A 33 -9.86 4.57 31.47
C CYS A 33 -9.17 3.43 30.71
N HIS A 34 -7.99 3.02 31.21
CA HIS A 34 -7.23 1.90 30.66
C HIS A 34 -7.99 0.57 30.65
N ALA A 35 -8.89 0.35 31.62
CA ALA A 35 -9.69 -0.87 31.66
C ALA A 35 -10.64 -0.95 30.46
N THR A 36 -11.26 0.17 30.07
CA THR A 36 -12.13 0.24 28.89
C THR A 36 -11.38 -0.09 27.60
N LEU A 37 -10.16 0.45 27.42
CA LEU A 37 -9.33 0.13 26.25
C LEU A 37 -9.00 -1.36 26.18
N ARG A 38 -8.57 -1.95 27.31
CA ARG A 38 -8.26 -3.39 27.38
C ARG A 38 -9.47 -4.26 27.08
N ASN A 39 -10.67 -3.85 27.50
CA ASN A 39 -11.89 -4.58 27.17
C ASN A 39 -12.15 -4.54 25.66
N TRP A 40 -12.05 -3.37 25.02
CA TRP A 40 -12.24 -3.27 23.57
C TRP A 40 -11.23 -4.12 22.78
N GLU A 41 -9.97 -4.15 23.19
CA GLU A 41 -8.93 -4.96 22.52
C GLU A 41 -9.18 -6.48 22.62
N ARG A 42 -9.95 -6.94 23.63
CA ARG A 42 -10.34 -8.34 23.77
C ARG A 42 -11.53 -8.72 22.89
N GLU A 43 -12.30 -7.74 22.43
CA GLU A 43 -13.45 -7.99 21.57
C GLU A 43 -13.00 -8.42 20.18
N THR A 44 -13.53 -9.55 19.70
CA THR A 44 -13.19 -10.10 18.38
C THR A 44 -13.56 -9.13 17.25
N GLU A 45 -14.71 -8.46 17.33
CA GLU A 45 -15.12 -7.45 16.34
C GLU A 45 -14.12 -6.29 16.22
N PHE A 46 -13.59 -5.84 17.36
CA PHE A 46 -12.62 -4.75 17.37
C PHE A 46 -11.29 -5.18 16.75
N ARG A 47 -10.81 -6.38 17.07
CA ARG A 47 -9.59 -6.94 16.48
C ARG A 47 -9.71 -7.13 14.97
N ASN A 48 -10.86 -7.64 14.51
CA ASN A 48 -11.12 -7.81 13.08
C ASN A 48 -11.14 -6.46 12.36
N ALA A 49 -11.85 -5.47 12.89
CA ALA A 49 -11.89 -4.12 12.33
C ALA A 49 -10.50 -3.46 12.31
N LEU A 50 -9.67 -3.69 13.34
CA LEU A 50 -8.32 -3.16 13.39
C LEU A 50 -7.41 -3.82 12.35
N SER A 51 -7.53 -5.14 12.19
CA SER A 51 -6.80 -5.90 11.17
C SER A 51 -7.17 -5.44 9.77
N GLU A 52 -8.46 -5.29 9.48
CA GLU A 52 -8.95 -4.82 8.18
C GLU A 52 -8.49 -3.39 7.89
N LEU A 53 -8.55 -2.50 8.89
CA LEU A 53 -8.10 -1.12 8.75
C LEU A 53 -6.59 -1.04 8.45
N LYS A 54 -5.79 -1.87 9.12
CA LYS A 54 -4.34 -1.96 8.88
C LYS A 54 -4.03 -2.55 7.49
N SER A 55 -4.75 -3.59 7.06
CA SER A 55 -4.61 -4.16 5.72
C SER A 55 -4.90 -3.14 4.64
N LYS A 56 -6.05 -2.44 4.74
CA LYS A 56 -6.44 -1.39 3.79
C LYS A 56 -5.39 -0.28 3.70
N ARG A 57 -4.90 0.22 4.84
CA ARG A 57 -3.87 1.26 4.86
C ARG A 57 -2.50 0.78 4.37
N GLY A 58 -2.16 -0.49 4.62
CA GLY A 58 -0.97 -1.13 4.08
C GLY A 58 -1.04 -1.19 2.55
N GLU A 59 -2.15 -1.71 2.01
CA GLU A 59 -2.42 -1.75 0.57
C GLU A 59 -2.37 -0.36 -0.06
N ASP A 60 -3.02 0.64 0.55
CA ASP A 60 -2.99 2.02 0.04
C ASP A 60 -1.56 2.59 -0.03
N SER A 61 -0.72 2.26 0.97
CA SER A 61 0.70 2.64 1.01
C SER A 61 1.55 1.90 -0.04
N GLU A 62 1.28 0.61 -0.26
CA GLU A 62 1.93 -0.18 -1.29
C GLU A 62 1.58 0.35 -2.69
N TRP A 63 0.31 0.67 -2.94
CA TRP A 63 -0.13 1.26 -4.20
C TRP A 63 0.44 2.65 -4.44
N ALA A 64 0.56 3.48 -3.40
CA ALA A 64 1.23 4.78 -3.52
C ALA A 64 2.71 4.62 -3.93
N THR A 65 3.41 3.67 -3.29
CA THR A 65 4.81 3.35 -3.61
C THR A 65 4.95 2.79 -5.01
N LEU A 66 4.09 1.85 -5.40
CA LEU A 66 4.09 1.23 -6.72
C LEU A 66 3.79 2.25 -7.82
N LYS A 67 2.86 3.19 -7.60
CA LYS A 67 2.58 4.28 -8.54
C LYS A 67 3.81 5.15 -8.79
N PHE A 68 4.59 5.44 -7.74
CA PHE A 68 5.87 6.14 -7.88
C PHE A 68 6.86 5.33 -8.73
N VAL A 69 6.99 4.02 -8.47
CA VAL A 69 7.87 3.14 -9.27
C VAL A 69 7.43 3.06 -10.73
N ILE A 70 6.13 2.93 -11.00
CA ILE A 70 5.58 2.94 -12.37
C ILE A 70 5.95 4.24 -13.08
N TYR A 71 5.81 5.38 -12.39
CA TYR A 71 6.15 6.68 -12.94
C TYR A 71 7.64 6.80 -13.30
N GLU A 72 8.52 6.46 -12.37
CA GLU A 72 9.98 6.45 -12.59
C GLU A 72 10.37 5.54 -13.75
N LYS A 73 9.77 4.35 -13.84
CA LYS A 73 10.02 3.40 -14.93
C LYS A 73 9.53 3.91 -16.28
N ALA A 74 8.35 4.53 -16.32
CA ALA A 74 7.81 5.13 -17.54
C ALA A 74 8.71 6.28 -18.04
N LEU A 75 9.22 7.13 -17.14
CA LEU A 75 10.21 8.16 -17.48
C LEU A 75 11.52 7.55 -17.99
N GLY A 76 11.92 6.39 -17.46
CA GLY A 76 13.05 5.60 -17.92
C GLY A 76 12.85 4.87 -19.26
N GLY A 77 11.69 5.04 -19.92
CA GLY A 77 11.39 4.45 -21.23
C GLY A 77 10.75 3.06 -21.18
N ASP A 78 10.33 2.58 -20.00
CA ASP A 78 9.60 1.32 -19.89
C ASP A 78 8.18 1.45 -20.47
N VAL A 79 7.95 0.76 -21.59
CA VAL A 79 6.69 0.82 -22.34
C VAL A 79 5.52 0.21 -21.55
N ALA A 80 5.77 -0.83 -20.74
CA ALA A 80 4.73 -1.46 -19.94
C ALA A 80 4.28 -0.52 -18.80
N ALA A 81 5.24 0.13 -18.15
CA ALA A 81 4.94 1.14 -17.13
C ALA A 81 4.21 2.36 -17.71
N ALA A 82 4.61 2.84 -18.90
CA ALA A 82 3.93 3.95 -19.57
C ALA A 82 2.49 3.60 -19.98
N LYS A 83 2.25 2.40 -20.50
CA LYS A 83 0.89 1.90 -20.82
C LYS A 83 0.02 1.82 -19.58
N LEU A 84 0.54 1.27 -18.49
CA LEU A 84 -0.19 1.16 -17.23
C LEU A 84 -0.56 2.54 -16.67
N LEU A 85 0.35 3.51 -16.76
CA LEU A 85 0.10 4.88 -16.31
C LEU A 85 -0.96 5.60 -17.16
N LEU A 86 -0.97 5.38 -18.47
CA LEU A 86 -2.00 5.92 -19.37
C LEU A 86 -3.36 5.30 -19.09
N GLN A 87 -3.45 3.98 -18.91
CA GLN A 87 -4.71 3.30 -18.58
C GLN A 87 -5.30 3.80 -17.26
N MET A 88 -4.46 3.96 -16.23
CA MET A 88 -4.90 4.53 -14.94
C MET A 88 -5.45 5.95 -15.10
N ARG A 89 -4.87 6.76 -16.00
CA ARG A 89 -5.31 8.13 -16.27
C ARG A 89 -6.60 8.18 -17.06
N GLU A 90 -6.73 7.37 -18.11
CA GLU A 90 -7.93 7.32 -18.97
C GLU A 90 -9.17 6.86 -18.20
N MET A 91 -9.00 5.95 -17.26
CA MET A 91 -10.07 5.42 -16.41
C MET A 91 -10.32 6.26 -15.15
N ASN A 92 -9.60 7.38 -14.98
CA ASN A 92 -9.62 8.24 -13.79
C ASN A 92 -9.45 7.47 -12.47
N LEU A 93 -8.57 6.46 -12.48
CA LEU A 93 -8.36 5.57 -11.36
C LEU A 93 -7.28 6.11 -10.43
N ALA A 94 -7.54 6.06 -9.13
CA ALA A 94 -6.56 6.46 -8.12
C ALA A 94 -5.36 5.50 -8.09
N SER A 95 -5.60 4.20 -8.35
CA SER A 95 -4.62 3.11 -8.28
C SER A 95 -4.94 1.96 -9.25
N GLY A 96 -3.98 1.05 -9.48
CA GLY A 96 -4.20 -0.16 -10.29
C GLY A 96 -5.18 -1.16 -9.65
N LYS A 97 -5.43 -1.05 -8.33
CA LYS A 97 -6.48 -1.81 -7.64
C LYS A 97 -7.87 -1.56 -8.23
N GLU A 98 -8.15 -0.31 -8.58
CA GLU A 98 -9.44 0.05 -9.17
C GLU A 98 -9.57 -0.42 -10.62
N ALA A 99 -8.45 -0.76 -11.27
CA ALA A 99 -8.40 -1.44 -12.56
C ALA A 99 -8.54 -2.97 -12.42
N GLY A 100 -8.69 -3.49 -11.21
CA GLY A 100 -8.74 -4.93 -10.93
C GLY A 100 -7.38 -5.63 -10.98
N ILE A 101 -6.28 -4.88 -10.98
CA ILE A 101 -4.91 -5.41 -11.03
C ILE A 101 -4.39 -5.54 -9.59
N THR A 102 -3.81 -6.68 -9.25
CA THR A 102 -3.15 -6.89 -7.95
C THR A 102 -1.73 -6.28 -7.92
N VAL A 103 -1.19 -6.04 -6.72
CA VAL A 103 0.19 -5.53 -6.56
C VAL A 103 1.21 -6.47 -7.24
N ASP A 104 1.07 -7.78 -7.05
CA ASP A 104 1.95 -8.79 -7.66
C ASP A 104 1.90 -8.80 -9.18
N GLU A 105 0.72 -8.62 -9.77
CA GLU A 105 0.55 -8.52 -11.23
C GLU A 105 1.21 -7.25 -11.77
N ALA A 106 1.02 -6.12 -11.11
CA ALA A 106 1.67 -4.87 -11.49
C ALA A 106 3.20 -4.98 -11.38
N VAL A 107 3.72 -5.60 -10.32
CA VAL A 107 5.16 -5.85 -10.16
C VAL A 107 5.69 -6.77 -11.26
N LYS A 108 4.97 -7.83 -11.65
CA LYS A 108 5.37 -8.70 -12.78
C LYS A 108 5.38 -7.96 -14.12
N LEU A 109 4.37 -7.14 -14.38
CA LEU A 109 4.28 -6.32 -15.60
C LEU A 109 5.50 -5.39 -15.74
N ILE A 110 5.94 -4.80 -14.63
CA ILE A 110 7.11 -3.92 -14.59
C ILE A 110 8.44 -4.73 -14.58
N SER A 111 8.47 -5.89 -13.93
CA SER A 111 9.69 -6.69 -13.75
C SER A 111 10.06 -7.52 -14.99
N ASN A 112 9.11 -7.84 -15.87
CA ASN A 112 9.39 -8.61 -17.10
C ASN A 112 10.31 -7.89 -18.10
N HIS A 113 10.64 -6.62 -17.88
CA HIS A 113 11.65 -5.88 -18.65
C HIS A 113 13.05 -5.83 -18.00
N LEU A 114 13.28 -6.49 -16.86
CA LEU A 114 14.61 -6.62 -16.25
C LEU A 114 15.48 -7.72 -16.89
N THR A 115 14.92 -8.66 -17.65
CA THR A 115 15.65 -9.80 -18.24
C THR A 115 15.81 -9.75 -19.76
N SER A 116 15.40 -8.65 -20.40
CA SER A 116 15.60 -8.42 -21.85
C SER A 116 16.60 -7.30 -22.13
N ALA A 117 17.63 -7.14 -21.28
CA ALA A 117 18.85 -6.49 -21.73
C ALA A 117 19.44 -7.36 -22.86
N PRO A 118 19.59 -6.84 -24.10
CA PRO A 118 20.28 -7.58 -25.13
C PRO A 118 21.69 -7.88 -24.61
N LYS A 119 22.07 -9.17 -24.57
CA LYS A 119 23.46 -9.55 -24.34
C LYS A 119 24.32 -8.70 -25.30
N PRO A 120 25.39 -8.03 -24.83
CA PRO A 120 26.30 -7.38 -25.75
C PRO A 120 26.78 -8.44 -26.72
N SER A 121 26.47 -8.28 -28.01
CA SER A 121 27.06 -9.14 -29.02
C SER A 121 28.55 -8.84 -29.01
N MET A 122 29.35 -9.79 -28.52
CA MET A 122 30.77 -9.77 -28.77
C MET A 122 30.95 -9.88 -30.27
N LYS A 123 31.16 -8.74 -30.93
CA LYS A 123 31.84 -8.72 -32.21
C LYS A 123 33.25 -9.24 -31.94
N THR A 124 33.49 -10.50 -32.27
CA THR A 124 34.85 -10.95 -32.55
C THR A 124 35.21 -10.39 -33.92
N ASP A 125 35.61 -9.13 -33.95
CA ASP A 125 36.31 -8.56 -35.09
C ASP A 125 37.81 -8.83 -34.94
N SER A 126 38.39 -9.27 -36.06
CA SER A 126 39.82 -9.28 -36.42
C SER A 126 40.64 -10.47 -35.92
N LYS A 127 40.97 -11.38 -36.84
CA LYS A 127 42.17 -11.35 -37.72
C LYS A 127 43.47 -11.50 -36.93
N ASN A 128 43.98 -12.73 -36.90
CA ASN A 128 45.26 -13.13 -37.50
C ASN A 128 45.33 -14.65 -37.61
#